data_AF-A0A9D1STE5-F1
#
_entry.id   AF-A0A9D1STE5-F1
#
_cell.length_a   1.000
_cell.length_b   1.000
_cell.length_c   1.000
_cell.angle_alpha   90.00
_cell.angle_beta   90.00
_cell.angle_gamma   90.00
#
_symmetry.space_group_name_H-M   'P 1'
#
loop_
_entity.id
_entity.type
_entity.pdbx_description
1 polymer ?
#
loop_
_entity_poly.entity_id
_entity_poly.type
_entity_poly.pdbx_seq_one_letter_code
_entity_poly.pdbx_strand_id
1 'polypeptide(L)' 'DKQKVGQIAANIRAVREPEPYKGKGIRYENETVRRKEGKTGK' A
#
# COMPACT_ATOMS: atom_id res chain seq x y z
N ASP A 1 21.22 7.36 9.89
CA ASP A 1 19.84 7.92 9.80
C ASP A 1 18.85 7.17 8.93
N LYS A 2 19.27 6.52 7.83
CA LYS A 2 18.37 5.79 6.93
C LYS A 2 17.49 4.73 7.61
N GLN A 3 17.98 4.07 8.67
CA GLN A 3 17.18 3.12 9.45
C GLN A 3 15.96 3.74 10.12
N LYS A 4 16.09 4.94 10.72
CA LYS A 4 14.97 5.64 11.36
C LYS A 4 13.90 6.03 10.34
N VAL A 5 14.34 6.54 9.18
CA VAL A 5 13.45 6.90 8.06
C VAL A 5 12.69 5.69 7.54
N GLY A 6 13.38 4.55 7.37
CA GLY A 6 12.75 3.29 6.97
C GLY A 6 11.71 2.79 7.98
N GLN A 7 12.04 2.84 9.28
CA GLN A 7 11.11 2.43 10.33
C GLN A 7 9.86 3.30 10.38
N ILE A 8 10.02 4.62 10.27
CA ILE A 8 8.89 5.56 10.26
C ILE A 8 8.01 5.32 9.02
N ALA A 9 8.62 5.14 7.85
CA ALA A 9 7.86 4.88 6.62
C ALA A 9 7.10 3.55 6.67
N ALA A 10 7.69 2.50 7.26
CA ALA A 10 7.03 1.23 7.51
C ALA A 10 5.84 1.37 8.48
N ASN A 11 6.02 2.12 9.58
CA ASN A 11 4.95 2.38 10.54
C ASN A 11 3.78 3.14 9.90
N ILE A 12 4.06 4.12 9.03
CA ILE A 12 3.02 4.89 8.33
C ILE A 12 2.24 3.98 7.35
N ARG A 13 2.92 3.09 6.61
CA ARG A 13 2.27 2.12 5.71
C ARG A 13 1.33 1.16 6.46
N ALA A 14 1.71 0.73 7.66
CA ALA A 14 0.92 -0.21 8.48
C ALA A 14 -0.43 0.36 8.93
N VAL A 15 -0.58 1.69 9.02
CA VAL A 15 -1.85 2.33 9.41
C VAL A 15 -2.96 2.04 8.39
N ARG A 16 -2.63 2.02 7.10
CA ARG A 16 -3.60 1.77 6.03
C ARG A 16 -2.90 1.19 4.82
N GLU A 17 -2.81 -0.12 4.78
CA GLU A 17 -2.18 -0.84 3.68
C GLU A 17 -2.97 -0.65 2.37
N PRO A 18 -2.28 -0.66 1.21
CA PRO A 18 -2.94 -0.50 -0.08
C PRO A 18 -3.80 -1.73 -0.41
N GLU A 19 -5.11 -1.52 -0.53
CA GLU A 19 -6.07 -2.60 -0.80
C GLU A 19 -5.90 -3.19 -2.21
N PRO A 20 -5.98 -4.52 -2.38
CA PRO A 20 -5.76 -5.20 -3.66
C PRO A 20 -6.87 -4.96 -4.70
N TYR A 21 -8.03 -4.44 -4.33
CA TYR A 21 -9.14 -4.24 -5.29
C TYR A 21 -9.20 -2.80 -5.80
N LYS A 22 -9.21 -1.83 -4.88
CA LYS A 22 -9.37 -0.41 -5.21
C LYS A 22 -8.04 0.35 -5.18
N GLY A 23 -6.93 -0.30 -4.80
CA GLY A 23 -5.62 0.33 -4.67
C GLY A 23 -5.58 1.45 -3.63
N LYS A 24 -6.55 1.49 -2.71
CA LYS A 24 -6.68 2.55 -1.71
C LYS A 24 -5.79 2.24 -0.52
N GLY A 25 -4.97 3.20 -0.09
CA GLY A 25 -4.09 3.07 1.07
C GLY A 25 -2.79 3.84 0.88
N ILE A 26 -1.90 3.67 1.84
CA ILE A 26 -0.59 4.31 1.90
C ILE A 26 0.40 3.42 1.16
N ARG A 27 1.09 3.99 0.18
CA ARG A 27 2.06 3.29 -0.69
C ARG A 27 3.29 4.14 -0.89
N TYR A 28 4.40 3.51 -1.25
CA TYR A 28 5.56 4.26 -1.71
C TYR A 28 5.32 4.81 -3.13
N GLU A 29 6.01 5.89 -3.47
CA GLU A 29 5.79 6.65 -4.71
C GLU A 29 5.88 5.77 -5.97
N ASN A 30 6.82 4.83 -5.99
CA ASN A 30 7.07 3.92 -7.12
C ASN A 30 6.57 2.49 -6.87
N GLU A 31 5.70 2.27 -5.87
CA GLU A 31 5.17 0.94 -5.55
C GLU A 31 4.05 0.53 -6.52
N THR A 32 4.24 -0.61 -7.20
CA THR A 32 3.21 -1.23 -8.03
C THR A 32 2.36 -2.19 -7.19
N VAL A 33 1.16 -1.75 -6.81
CA VAL A 33 0.19 -2.57 -6.07
C VAL A 33 -0.49 -3.54 -7.03
N ARG A 34 -0.38 -4.85 -6.77
CA ARG A 34 -1.09 -5.88 -7.53
C ARG A 34 -2.59 -5.72 -7.33
N ARG A 35 -3.30 -5.36 -8.40
CA ARG A 35 -4.76 -5.26 -8.38
C ARG A 35 -5.37 -6.60 -8.75
N LYS A 36 -6.30 -7.08 -7.93
CA LYS A 36 -7.17 -8.22 -8.26
C LYS A 36 -8.44 -7.67 -8.90
N GLU A 37 -8.92 -8.36 -9.92
CA GLU A 37 -10.24 -8.09 -10.47
C GLU A 37 -11.27 -8.25 -9.35
N GLY A 38 -12.09 -7.22 -9.13
CA GLY A 38 -13.24 -7.34 -8.24
C GLY A 38 -14.18 -8.37 -8.81
N LYS A 39 -14.78 -9.21 -7.95
CA LYS A 39 -15.96 -10.00 -8.31
C LYS A 39 -17.15 -9.06 -8.49
N THR A 40 -17.15 -8.28 -9.55
CA THR A 40 -18.36 -7.63 -10.03
C THR A 40 -18.95 -8.60 -11.04
N GLY A 41 -19.79 -9.50 -10.53
CA GLY A 41 -20.67 -10.29 -11.38
C GLY A 41 -21.44 -9.34 -12.28
N LYS A 42 -21.34 -9.56 -13.58
CA LYS A 42 -22.29 -9.05 -14.56
C LYS A 42 -23.11 -10.23 -15.05
#